data_AF-A0A084WAJ7-F1
#
_entry.id   AF-A0A084WAJ7-F1
#
_cell.length_a   1.000
_cell.length_b   1.000
_cell.length_c   1.000
_cell.angle_alpha   90.00
_cell.angle_beta   90.00
_cell.angle_gamma   90.00
#
_symmetry.space_group_name_H-M   'P 1'
#
loop_
_entity.id
_entity.type
_entity.pdbx_description
1 polymer ?
#
loop_
_entity_poly.entity_id
_entity_poly.type
_entity_poly.pdbx_seq_one_letter_code
_entity_poly.pdbx_strand_id
1 'polypeptide(L)'
;MAAKATAKPAIFGGLVRYYDEFYTLFNGLVQGYYLNRYGGSLAEVFYGLTRVSVKSKSFNKRDRNWSFVVLVVLPYALSKMETLCNHWREDYEAGKQISIERRLLFRLVPFVKAFYESVKLIHYVSYLANATETHSPALRILRLGLTYLSEEEESWSFKDIFQGKIRVATMLSTALLRWLELSAFFLQFIEWWQTEANIGDLSKLPIPDAPSLDTNASKYANVRLLLPVYSKSPTKRKQMPGH
;
A
#
# COMPACT_ATOMS: atom_id res chain seq x y z
N MET A 1 14.34 8.59 0.00
CA MET A 1 14.12 9.84 -0.76
C MET A 1 15.06 10.99 -0.37
N ALA A 2 15.61 11.04 0.85
CA ALA A 2 16.49 12.13 1.28
C ALA A 2 17.81 12.29 0.48
N ALA A 3 18.36 11.20 -0.07
CA ALA A 3 19.68 11.22 -0.73
C ALA A 3 19.71 11.88 -2.12
N LYS A 4 18.56 12.06 -2.81
CA LYS A 4 18.51 12.67 -4.15
C LYS A 4 18.34 14.20 -4.13
N ALA A 5 17.92 14.78 -2.99
CA ALA A 5 17.69 16.22 -2.88
C ALA A 5 19.00 17.04 -2.87
N THR A 6 20.12 16.43 -2.51
CA THR A 6 21.43 17.10 -2.40
C THR A 6 22.08 17.40 -3.75
N ALA A 7 21.60 16.79 -4.84
CA ALA A 7 22.26 16.88 -6.15
C ALA A 7 21.99 18.20 -6.91
N LYS A 8 20.82 18.85 -6.72
CA LYS A 8 20.47 20.17 -7.30
C LYS A 8 19.43 20.93 -6.44
N PRO A 9 19.82 21.54 -5.30
CA PRO A 9 18.90 22.16 -4.36
C PRO A 9 18.11 23.36 -4.93
N ALA A 10 18.65 24.06 -5.93
CA ALA A 10 18.02 25.27 -6.50
C ALA A 10 16.75 25.00 -7.32
N ILE A 11 16.64 23.84 -7.99
CA ILE A 11 15.47 23.50 -8.82
C ILE A 11 14.45 22.67 -8.02
N PHE A 12 14.92 21.73 -7.20
CA PHE A 12 14.04 20.84 -6.45
C PHE A 12 13.58 21.40 -5.10
N GLY A 13 14.24 22.45 -4.57
CA GLY A 13 13.85 23.07 -3.30
C GLY A 13 12.45 23.68 -3.32
N GLY A 14 12.04 24.28 -4.45
CA GLY A 14 10.68 24.81 -4.62
C GLY A 14 9.63 23.70 -4.67
N LEU A 15 9.89 22.62 -5.40
CA LEU A 15 8.95 21.51 -5.54
C LEU A 15 8.76 20.73 -4.23
N VAL A 16 9.84 20.53 -3.47
CA VAL A 16 9.78 19.89 -2.14
C VAL A 16 8.97 20.73 -1.15
N ARG A 17 9.05 22.06 -1.24
CA ARG A 17 8.32 22.96 -0.34
C ARG A 17 6.81 22.95 -0.55
N TYR A 18 6.34 22.76 -1.79
CA TYR A 18 4.91 22.73 -2.14
C TYR A 18 4.36 21.32 -2.30
N TYR A 19 5.18 20.29 -2.04
CA TYR A 19 4.80 18.90 -2.24
C TYR A 19 3.58 18.53 -1.38
N ASP A 20 3.56 18.94 -0.11
CA ASP A 20 2.47 18.62 0.82
C ASP A 20 1.15 19.28 0.38
N GLU A 21 1.20 20.53 -0.07
CA GLU A 21 0.04 21.25 -0.59
C GLU A 21 -0.49 20.62 -1.88
N PHE A 22 0.41 20.25 -2.80
CA PHE A 22 0.05 19.59 -4.05
C PHE A 22 -0.56 18.20 -3.81
N TYR A 23 0.06 17.41 -2.91
CA TYR A 23 -0.44 16.10 -2.52
C TYR A 23 -1.84 16.21 -1.91
N THR A 24 -2.06 17.19 -1.02
CA THR A 24 -3.35 17.41 -0.37
C THR A 24 -4.42 17.84 -1.37
N LEU A 25 -4.06 18.72 -2.32
CA LEU A 25 -4.95 19.13 -3.39
C LEU A 25 -5.33 17.94 -4.27
N PHE A 26 -4.35 17.17 -4.74
CA PHE A 26 -4.59 16.00 -5.59
C PHE A 26 -5.43 14.95 -4.87
N ASN A 27 -5.06 14.59 -3.64
CA ASN A 27 -5.83 13.67 -2.80
C ASN A 27 -7.26 14.18 -2.56
N GLY A 28 -7.44 15.48 -2.34
CA GLY A 28 -8.74 16.11 -2.23
C GLY A 28 -9.57 16.01 -3.51
N LEU A 29 -9.00 16.27 -4.67
CA LEU A 29 -9.69 16.14 -5.96
C LEU A 29 -10.14 14.70 -6.21
N VAL A 30 -9.24 13.73 -5.99
CA VAL A 30 -9.54 12.31 -6.17
C VAL A 30 -10.61 11.87 -5.19
N GLN A 31 -10.44 12.11 -3.89
CA GLN A 31 -11.44 11.70 -2.89
C GLN A 31 -12.78 12.40 -3.10
N GLY A 32 -12.79 13.68 -3.47
CA GLY A 32 -14.01 14.42 -3.78
C GLY A 32 -14.75 13.86 -5.00
N TYR A 33 -14.02 13.46 -6.04
CA TYR A 33 -14.59 12.81 -7.21
C TYR A 33 -15.27 11.48 -6.84
N TYR A 34 -14.56 10.60 -6.12
CA TYR A 34 -15.08 9.30 -5.71
C TYR A 34 -16.30 9.42 -4.78
N LEU A 35 -16.24 10.34 -3.82
CA LEU A 35 -17.32 10.56 -2.86
C LEU A 35 -18.57 11.17 -3.51
N ASN A 36 -18.41 11.93 -4.60
CA ASN A 36 -19.53 12.49 -5.36
C ASN A 36 -20.14 11.51 -6.36
N ARG A 37 -19.34 10.61 -6.97
CA ARG A 37 -19.79 9.66 -7.99
C ARG A 37 -20.28 8.33 -7.40
N TYR A 38 -19.56 7.77 -6.42
CA TYR A 38 -19.81 6.43 -5.87
C TYR A 38 -20.29 6.45 -4.41
N GLY A 39 -20.21 7.59 -3.73
CA GLY A 39 -20.62 7.68 -2.31
C GLY A 39 -19.66 6.99 -1.33
N GLY A 40 -18.43 6.70 -1.77
CA GLY A 40 -17.35 6.13 -0.95
C GLY A 40 -16.03 6.82 -1.24
N SER A 41 -15.06 6.65 -0.34
CA SER A 41 -13.67 7.04 -0.57
C SER A 41 -13.01 6.12 -1.62
N LEU A 42 -11.86 6.54 -2.17
CA LEU A 42 -11.13 5.73 -3.17
C LEU A 42 -10.84 4.32 -2.66
N ALA A 43 -10.39 4.18 -1.40
CA ALA A 43 -10.08 2.87 -0.83
C ALA A 43 -11.34 2.02 -0.65
N GLU A 44 -12.45 2.64 -0.25
CA GLU A 44 -13.72 1.92 -0.11
C GLU A 44 -14.21 1.42 -1.48
N VAL A 45 -14.17 2.26 -2.51
CA VAL A 45 -14.57 1.87 -3.87
C VAL A 45 -13.63 0.82 -4.46
N PHE A 46 -12.32 0.87 -4.16
CA PHE A 46 -11.38 -0.18 -4.55
C PHE A 46 -11.78 -1.56 -3.99
N TYR A 47 -12.34 -1.61 -2.78
CA TYR A 47 -12.85 -2.84 -2.15
C TYR A 47 -14.35 -3.09 -2.41
N GLY A 48 -15.00 -2.33 -3.30
CA GLY A 48 -16.43 -2.50 -3.59
C GLY A 48 -17.37 -2.04 -2.47
N LEU A 49 -16.95 -1.09 -1.63
CA LEU A 49 -17.70 -0.59 -0.48
C LEU A 49 -18.19 0.85 -0.72
N THR A 50 -19.35 1.18 -0.16
CA THR A 50 -19.94 2.53 -0.18
C THR A 50 -20.45 2.94 1.20
N ARG A 51 -20.60 4.26 1.43
CA ARG A 51 -21.10 4.80 2.69
C ARG A 51 -22.61 5.04 2.63
N VAL A 52 -23.31 4.55 3.64
CA VAL A 52 -24.73 4.79 3.84
C VAL A 52 -24.99 5.36 5.22
N SER A 53 -25.91 6.32 5.32
CA SER A 53 -26.35 6.85 6.62
C SER A 53 -27.16 5.80 7.36
N VAL A 54 -26.78 5.47 8.60
CA VAL A 54 -27.49 4.49 9.44
C VAL A 54 -28.94 4.92 9.69
N LYS A 55 -29.21 6.25 9.69
CA LYS A 55 -30.54 6.80 9.99
C LYS A 55 -31.46 6.88 8.78
N SER A 56 -30.92 7.26 7.62
CA SER A 56 -31.74 7.59 6.45
C SER A 56 -31.61 6.61 5.29
N LYS A 57 -30.71 5.61 5.38
CA LYS A 57 -30.31 4.71 4.28
C LYS A 57 -29.90 5.41 2.98
N SER A 58 -29.81 6.74 2.98
CA SER A 58 -29.44 7.57 1.84
C SER A 58 -28.23 8.43 2.19
N PHE A 59 -27.39 8.71 1.19
CA PHE A 59 -26.17 9.48 1.37
C PHE A 59 -26.46 10.97 1.14
N ASN A 60 -26.64 11.72 2.23
CA ASN A 60 -26.97 13.14 2.16
C ASN A 60 -25.75 14.00 1.77
N LYS A 61 -25.98 15.15 1.12
CA LYS A 61 -24.93 16.13 0.76
C LYS A 61 -24.14 16.60 1.99
N ARG A 62 -24.79 16.74 3.15
CA ARG A 62 -24.14 17.12 4.41
C ARG A 62 -23.16 16.04 4.88
N ASP A 63 -23.59 14.77 4.86
CA ASP A 63 -22.78 13.63 5.29
C ASP A 63 -21.57 13.42 4.37
N ARG A 64 -21.76 13.70 3.08
CA ARG A 64 -20.69 13.76 2.07
C ARG A 64 -19.65 14.83 2.39
N ASN A 65 -20.07 16.06 2.66
CA ASN A 65 -19.13 17.14 2.97
C ASN A 65 -18.35 16.85 4.26
N TRP A 66 -19.00 16.33 5.30
CA TRP A 66 -18.32 15.93 6.54
C TRP A 66 -17.37 14.75 6.34
N SER A 67 -17.77 13.76 5.55
CA SER A 67 -16.91 12.65 5.13
C SER A 67 -15.65 13.16 4.43
N PHE A 68 -15.79 14.13 3.53
CA PHE A 68 -14.67 14.76 2.85
C PHE A 68 -13.74 15.50 3.81
N VAL A 69 -14.31 16.29 4.74
CA VAL A 69 -13.52 17.00 5.76
C VAL A 69 -12.73 16.00 6.60
N VAL A 70 -13.35 14.92 7.06
CA VAL A 70 -12.69 13.90 7.88
C VAL A 70 -11.60 13.15 7.12
N LEU A 71 -11.77 12.90 5.82
CA LEU A 71 -10.81 12.13 5.02
C LEU A 71 -9.63 12.96 4.48
N VAL A 72 -9.82 14.25 4.19
CA VAL A 72 -8.80 15.10 3.56
C VAL A 72 -8.34 16.20 4.50
N VAL A 73 -9.28 17.00 4.99
CA VAL A 73 -8.98 18.26 5.70
C VAL A 73 -8.45 17.97 7.10
N LEU A 74 -9.08 17.05 7.82
CA LEU A 74 -8.69 16.66 9.18
C LEU A 74 -7.25 16.11 9.24
N PRO A 75 -6.85 15.08 8.46
CA PRO A 75 -5.48 14.58 8.53
C PRO A 75 -4.45 15.62 8.10
N TYR A 76 -4.76 16.45 7.10
CA TYR A 76 -3.87 17.55 6.69
C TYR A 76 -3.71 18.60 7.79
N ALA A 77 -4.81 19.05 8.39
CA ALA A 77 -4.79 20.03 9.47
C ALA A 77 -4.03 19.52 10.69
N LEU A 78 -4.27 18.26 11.10
CA LEU A 78 -3.55 17.63 12.20
C LEU A 78 -2.04 17.56 11.92
N SER A 79 -1.66 17.14 10.71
CA SER A 79 -0.26 17.09 10.30
C SER A 79 0.39 18.48 10.28
N LYS A 80 -0.29 19.50 9.72
CA LYS A 80 0.22 20.88 9.70
C LYS A 80 0.38 21.43 11.11
N MET A 81 -0.59 21.18 12.01
CA MET A 81 -0.50 21.59 13.41
C MET A 81 0.69 20.91 14.13
N GLU A 82 0.94 19.63 13.86
CA GLU A 82 2.07 18.91 14.43
C GLU A 82 3.41 19.49 13.95
N THR A 83 3.55 19.80 12.65
CA THR A 83 4.77 20.45 12.13
C THR A 83 5.01 21.83 12.74
N LEU A 84 3.97 22.64 12.91
CA LEU A 84 4.07 23.94 13.58
C LEU A 84 4.49 23.81 15.05
N CYS A 85 3.92 22.85 15.77
CA CYS A 85 4.27 22.61 17.17
C CYS A 85 5.71 22.11 17.32
N ASN A 86 6.17 21.24 16.42
CA ASN A 86 7.55 20.78 16.40
C ASN A 86 8.53 21.92 16.11
N HIS A 87 8.20 22.80 15.15
CA HIS A 87 9.00 23.98 14.87
C HIS A 87 9.09 24.93 16.08
N TRP A 88 7.98 25.17 16.79
CA TRP A 88 8.01 25.97 18.02
C TRP A 88 8.82 25.31 19.14
N ARG A 89 8.82 23.98 19.22
CA ARG A 89 9.64 23.23 20.18
C ARG A 89 11.12 23.38 19.86
N GLU A 90 11.52 23.26 18.59
CA GLU A 90 12.90 23.46 18.14
C GLU A 90 13.39 24.89 18.38
N ASP A 91 12.57 25.90 18.08
CA ASP A 91 12.91 27.31 18.36
C ASP A 91 13.09 27.57 19.87
N TYR A 92 12.33 26.87 20.72
CA TYR A 92 12.45 26.96 22.18
C TYR A 92 13.77 26.34 22.67
N GLU A 93 14.10 25.14 22.16
CA GLU A 93 15.37 24.45 22.45
C GLU A 93 16.58 25.24 21.96
N ALA A 94 16.45 25.98 20.86
CA ALA A 94 17.47 26.91 20.34
C ALA A 94 17.59 28.23 21.14
N GLY A 95 16.81 28.42 22.21
CA GLY A 95 16.90 29.58 23.09
C GLY A 95 16.24 30.86 22.56
N LYS A 96 15.39 30.79 21.52
CA LYS A 96 14.62 31.96 21.05
C LYS A 96 13.49 32.27 22.03
N GLN A 97 13.18 33.56 22.22
CA GLN A 97 12.03 33.98 23.02
C GLN A 97 10.71 33.60 22.32
N ILE A 98 9.93 32.77 23.01
CA ILE A 98 8.61 32.30 22.56
C ILE A 98 7.57 32.68 23.60
N SER A 99 6.36 33.01 23.14
CA SER A 99 5.24 33.34 24.01
C SER A 99 4.82 32.14 24.89
N ILE A 100 4.30 32.45 26.09
CA ILE A 100 3.90 31.46 27.10
C ILE A 100 2.79 30.53 26.55
N GLU A 101 1.87 31.06 25.75
CA GLU A 101 0.79 30.30 25.13
C GLU A 101 1.32 29.21 24.20
N ARG A 102 2.28 29.53 23.34
CA ARG A 102 2.91 28.56 22.43
C ARG A 102 3.67 27.49 23.21
N ARG A 103 4.27 27.87 24.33
CA ARG A 103 4.93 26.94 25.25
C ARG A 103 3.97 25.94 25.88
N LEU A 104 2.78 26.38 26.26
CA LEU A 104 1.75 25.50 26.77
C LEU A 104 1.22 24.57 25.67
N LEU A 105 1.01 25.09 24.46
CA LEU A 105 0.47 24.33 23.33
C LEU A 105 1.34 23.14 22.95
N PHE A 106 2.64 23.31 22.67
CA PHE A 106 3.48 22.17 22.30
C PHE A 106 3.67 21.17 23.46
N ARG A 107 3.50 21.60 24.71
CA ARG A 107 3.51 20.71 25.88
C ARG A 107 2.22 19.89 26.00
N LEU A 108 1.07 20.46 25.63
CA LEU A 108 -0.24 19.77 25.67
C LEU A 108 -0.46 18.83 24.49
N VAL A 109 0.07 19.16 23.31
CA VAL A 109 -0.04 18.33 22.08
C VAL A 109 0.28 16.85 22.29
N PRO A 110 1.39 16.43 22.94
CA PRO A 110 1.67 15.00 23.16
C PRO A 110 0.62 14.34 24.06
N PHE A 111 0.06 15.04 25.05
CA PHE A 111 -1.02 14.50 25.88
C PHE A 111 -2.32 14.34 25.10
N VAL A 112 -2.70 15.33 24.30
CA VAL A 112 -3.88 15.26 23.42
C VAL A 112 -3.72 14.12 22.43
N LYS A 113 -2.53 13.95 21.85
CA LYS A 113 -2.21 12.84 20.95
C LYS A 113 -2.33 11.49 21.67
N ALA A 114 -1.74 11.35 22.85
CA ALA A 114 -1.84 10.12 23.65
C ALA A 114 -3.29 9.77 24.03
N PHE A 115 -4.10 10.78 24.36
CA PHE A 115 -5.53 10.60 24.62
C PHE A 115 -6.27 10.13 23.36
N TYR A 116 -6.02 10.77 22.22
CA TYR A 116 -6.61 10.40 20.94
C TYR A 116 -6.23 8.96 20.52
N GLU A 117 -4.96 8.58 20.66
CA GLU A 117 -4.50 7.20 20.41
C GLU A 117 -5.16 6.20 21.36
N SER A 118 -5.30 6.54 22.65
CA SER A 118 -6.00 5.71 23.63
C SER A 118 -7.47 5.47 23.25
N VAL A 119 -8.18 6.53 22.84
CA VAL A 119 -9.58 6.42 22.38
C VAL A 119 -9.68 5.54 21.14
N LYS A 120 -8.77 5.68 20.17
CA LYS A 120 -8.73 4.80 18.99
C LYS A 120 -8.48 3.35 19.37
N LEU A 121 -7.55 3.08 20.28
CA LEU A 121 -7.24 1.73 20.75
C LEU A 121 -8.46 1.09 21.42
N ILE A 122 -9.11 1.80 22.34
CA ILE A 122 -10.33 1.34 22.99
C ILE A 122 -11.40 1.02 21.95
N HIS A 123 -11.53 1.86 20.92
CA HIS A 123 -12.48 1.63 19.84
C HIS A 123 -12.16 0.38 19.03
N TYR A 124 -10.89 0.14 18.69
CA TYR A 124 -10.47 -1.08 17.98
C TYR A 124 -10.68 -2.34 18.82
N VAL A 125 -10.38 -2.30 20.13
CA VAL A 125 -10.65 -3.43 21.03
C VAL A 125 -12.16 -3.70 21.11
N SER A 126 -12.97 -2.65 21.21
CA SER A 126 -14.44 -2.78 21.21
C SER A 126 -14.99 -3.33 19.88
N TYR A 127 -14.37 -2.96 18.75
CA TYR A 127 -14.70 -3.50 17.43
C TYR A 127 -14.35 -5.00 17.34
N LEU A 128 -13.16 -5.40 17.78
CA LEU A 128 -12.74 -6.80 17.81
C LEU A 128 -13.60 -7.67 18.75
N ALA A 129 -14.07 -7.08 19.86
CA ALA A 129 -15.01 -7.71 20.77
C ALA A 129 -16.45 -7.81 20.23
N ASN A 130 -16.67 -7.43 18.96
CA ASN A 130 -17.98 -7.41 18.29
C ASN A 130 -19.03 -6.49 18.97
N ALA A 131 -18.58 -5.58 19.83
CA ALA A 131 -19.46 -4.64 20.54
C ALA A 131 -19.81 -3.41 19.70
N THR A 132 -19.06 -3.15 18.62
CA THR A 132 -19.35 -2.06 17.68
C THR A 132 -19.32 -2.59 16.24
N GLU A 133 -20.32 -2.20 15.44
CA GLU A 133 -20.46 -2.66 14.04
C GLU A 133 -19.50 -1.96 13.05
N THR A 134 -18.87 -0.85 13.45
CA THR A 134 -18.03 -0.01 12.58
C THR A 134 -16.55 -0.09 12.95
N HIS A 135 -15.67 -0.31 11.95
CA HIS A 135 -14.22 -0.43 12.14
C HIS A 135 -13.49 0.91 12.32
N SER A 136 -14.11 2.03 11.90
CA SER A 136 -13.48 3.36 11.96
C SER A 136 -14.20 4.26 12.96
N PRO A 137 -13.47 4.87 13.92
CA PRO A 137 -14.07 5.76 14.90
C PRO A 137 -14.66 7.01 14.25
N ALA A 138 -14.08 7.45 13.14
CA ALA A 138 -14.56 8.60 12.41
C ALA A 138 -15.91 8.32 11.71
N LEU A 139 -16.08 7.11 11.16
CA LEU A 139 -17.37 6.68 10.59
C LEU A 139 -18.44 6.53 11.67
N ARG A 140 -18.07 6.05 12.86
CA ARG A 140 -18.97 6.01 14.02
C ARG A 140 -19.45 7.39 14.43
N ILE A 141 -18.56 8.38 14.51
CA ILE A 141 -18.91 9.77 14.82
C ILE A 141 -19.88 10.33 13.77
N LEU A 142 -19.62 10.04 12.49
CA LEU A 142 -20.48 10.44 11.38
C LEU A 142 -21.78 9.62 11.26
N ARG A 143 -21.93 8.55 12.06
CA ARG A 143 -23.04 7.58 11.99
C ARG A 143 -23.24 7.02 10.57
N LEU A 144 -22.13 6.72 9.92
CA LEU A 144 -22.09 6.12 8.59
C LEU A 144 -21.73 4.65 8.72
N GLY A 145 -22.50 3.81 8.05
CA GLY A 145 -22.21 2.40 7.84
C GLY A 145 -21.57 2.19 6.47
N LEU A 146 -20.83 1.09 6.33
CA LEU A 146 -20.39 0.61 5.02
C LEU A 146 -21.35 -0.46 4.52
N THR A 147 -21.67 -0.41 3.24
CA THR A 147 -22.44 -1.44 2.56
C THR A 147 -21.76 -1.76 1.24
N TYR A 148 -21.85 -3.02 0.82
CA TYR A 148 -21.33 -3.44 -0.48
C TYR A 148 -22.06 -2.69 -1.59
N LEU A 149 -21.27 -2.18 -2.52
CA LEU A 149 -21.79 -1.62 -3.76
C LEU A 149 -22.49 -2.76 -4.50
N SER A 150 -23.77 -2.58 -4.82
CA SER A 150 -24.43 -3.51 -5.75
C SER A 150 -23.69 -3.40 -7.07
N GLU A 151 -23.09 -4.50 -7.52
CA GLU A 151 -22.27 -4.59 -8.74
C GLU A 151 -23.12 -4.30 -9.98
N GLU A 152 -23.45 -3.04 -10.21
CA GLU A 152 -23.62 -2.57 -11.58
C GLU A 152 -22.21 -2.49 -12.16
N GLU A 153 -21.73 -3.62 -12.67
CA GLU A 153 -20.56 -3.65 -13.55
C GLU A 153 -20.82 -2.62 -14.65
N GLU A 154 -20.26 -1.42 -14.53
CA GLU A 154 -20.19 -0.48 -15.65
C GLU A 154 -19.23 -1.11 -16.69
N SER A 155 -19.73 -2.10 -17.43
CA SER A 155 -19.10 -2.79 -18.54
C SER A 155 -19.03 -1.82 -19.72
N TRP A 156 -18.07 -0.90 -19.66
CA TRP A 156 -17.75 -0.06 -20.80
C TRP A 156 -17.01 -0.91 -21.84
N SER A 157 -17.55 -1.05 -23.05
CA SER A 157 -16.82 -1.67 -24.16
C SER A 157 -15.81 -0.65 -24.71
N PHE A 158 -14.65 -1.10 -25.21
CA PHE A 158 -13.71 -0.23 -25.94
C PHE A 158 -14.40 0.52 -27.09
N LYS A 159 -15.51 0.00 -27.63
CA LYS A 159 -16.33 0.67 -28.64
C LYS A 159 -17.03 1.93 -28.12
N ASP A 160 -17.48 1.95 -26.86
CA ASP A 160 -18.12 3.11 -26.24
C ASP A 160 -17.11 4.22 -25.91
N ILE A 161 -15.85 3.83 -25.67
CA ILE A 161 -14.69 4.73 -25.49
C ILE A 161 -14.42 5.50 -26.79
N PHE A 162 -14.28 4.81 -27.92
CA PHE A 162 -14.07 5.43 -29.22
C PHE A 162 -15.28 6.27 -29.70
N GLN A 163 -16.47 5.99 -29.19
CA GLN A 163 -17.68 6.76 -29.46
C GLN A 163 -17.83 8.03 -28.58
N GLY A 164 -16.91 8.29 -27.64
CA GLY A 164 -16.89 9.52 -26.84
C GLY A 164 -18.05 9.67 -25.84
N LYS A 165 -18.79 8.59 -25.55
CA LYS A 165 -19.96 8.61 -24.65
C LYS A 165 -19.60 8.65 -23.16
N ILE A 166 -18.32 8.47 -22.84
CA ILE A 166 -17.84 8.21 -21.48
C ILE A 166 -17.01 9.41 -21.01
N ARG A 167 -17.20 9.82 -19.75
CA ARG A 167 -16.43 10.91 -19.15
C ARG A 167 -14.98 10.45 -18.94
N VAL A 168 -14.00 11.25 -19.35
CA VAL A 168 -12.57 10.95 -19.15
C VAL A 168 -12.22 10.64 -17.68
N ALA A 169 -12.90 11.28 -16.74
CA ALA A 169 -12.71 11.04 -15.31
C ALA A 169 -13.09 9.61 -14.88
N THR A 170 -14.17 9.03 -15.42
CA THR A 170 -14.55 7.63 -15.09
C THR A 170 -13.56 6.64 -15.71
N MET A 171 -13.05 6.93 -16.92
CA MET A 171 -11.99 6.14 -17.54
C MET A 171 -10.69 6.16 -16.72
N LEU A 172 -10.24 7.35 -16.31
CA LEU A 172 -9.02 7.48 -15.51
C LEU A 172 -9.17 6.81 -14.16
N SER A 173 -10.34 6.96 -13.51
CA SER A 173 -10.67 6.33 -12.24
C SER A 173 -10.58 4.81 -12.32
N THR A 174 -11.23 4.20 -13.32
CA THR A 174 -11.22 2.74 -13.52
C THR A 174 -9.84 2.23 -13.91
N ALA A 175 -9.15 2.90 -14.83
CA ALA A 175 -7.77 2.57 -15.19
C ALA A 175 -6.83 2.63 -13.99
N LEU A 176 -6.97 3.64 -13.12
CA LEU A 176 -6.18 3.75 -11.88
C LEU A 176 -6.44 2.59 -10.92
N LEU A 177 -7.70 2.19 -10.71
CA LEU A 177 -8.01 1.06 -9.83
C LEU A 177 -7.45 -0.26 -10.38
N ARG A 178 -7.57 -0.50 -11.69
CA ARG A 178 -6.98 -1.67 -12.35
C ARG A 178 -5.45 -1.64 -12.31
N TRP A 179 -4.84 -0.48 -12.44
CA TRP A 179 -3.40 -0.32 -12.29
C TRP A 179 -2.95 -0.58 -10.85
N LEU A 180 -3.74 -0.15 -9.86
CA LEU A 180 -3.44 -0.38 -8.45
C LEU A 180 -3.59 -1.86 -8.09
N GLU A 181 -4.62 -2.52 -8.61
CA GLU A 181 -4.81 -3.97 -8.53
C GLU A 181 -3.60 -4.71 -9.14
N LEU A 182 -3.19 -4.36 -10.37
CA LEU A 182 -1.99 -4.90 -11.01
C LEU A 182 -0.72 -4.64 -10.19
N SER A 183 -0.58 -3.45 -9.62
CA SER A 183 0.56 -3.09 -8.78
C SER A 183 0.63 -3.94 -7.50
N ALA A 184 -0.51 -4.31 -6.91
CA ALA A 184 -0.55 -5.17 -5.73
C ALA A 184 -0.06 -6.59 -6.08
N PHE A 185 -0.54 -7.16 -7.19
CA PHE A 185 -0.03 -8.44 -7.70
C PHE A 185 1.46 -8.38 -8.04
N PHE A 186 1.92 -7.27 -8.63
CA PHE A 186 3.32 -7.09 -8.96
C PHE A 186 4.21 -6.98 -7.71
N LEU A 187 3.75 -6.32 -6.64
CA LEU A 187 4.48 -6.29 -5.37
C LEU A 187 4.59 -7.69 -4.75
N GLN A 188 3.52 -8.49 -4.79
CA GLN A 188 3.56 -9.90 -4.35
C GLN A 188 4.58 -10.70 -5.17
N PHE A 189 4.66 -10.47 -6.48
CA PHE A 189 5.66 -11.09 -7.34
C PHE A 189 7.09 -10.68 -6.97
N ILE A 190 7.35 -9.39 -6.68
CA ILE A 190 8.67 -8.92 -6.24
C ILE A 190 9.03 -9.49 -4.87
N GLU A 191 8.09 -9.52 -3.93
CA GLU A 191 8.29 -10.11 -2.61
C GLU A 191 8.67 -11.60 -2.74
N TRP A 192 7.90 -12.37 -3.51
CA TRP A 192 8.24 -13.75 -3.83
C TRP A 192 9.64 -13.89 -4.46
N TRP A 193 9.95 -13.07 -5.47
CA TRP A 193 11.26 -13.10 -6.15
C TRP A 193 12.42 -12.79 -5.21
N GLN A 194 12.26 -11.80 -4.32
CA GLN A 194 13.27 -11.44 -3.33
C GLN A 194 13.44 -12.54 -2.28
N THR A 195 12.34 -13.14 -1.82
CA THR A 195 12.38 -14.28 -0.90
C THR A 195 13.10 -15.47 -1.53
N GLU A 196 12.80 -15.84 -2.78
CA GLU A 196 13.47 -16.94 -3.50
C GLU A 196 14.97 -16.66 -3.72
N ALA A 197 15.33 -15.43 -4.10
CA ALA A 197 16.73 -15.03 -4.25
C ALA A 197 17.52 -15.12 -2.93
N ASN A 198 16.86 -14.89 -1.79
CA ASN A 198 17.46 -15.01 -0.47
C ASN A 198 17.54 -16.48 0.00
N ILE A 199 16.61 -17.35 -0.42
CA ILE A 199 16.63 -18.80 -0.17
C ILE A 199 17.70 -19.51 -1.03
N GLY A 200 18.01 -18.99 -2.22
CA GLY A 200 19.04 -19.50 -3.12
C GLY A 200 20.47 -19.49 -2.53
N ASP A 201 20.74 -18.69 -1.49
CA ASP A 201 22.04 -18.66 -0.82
C ASP A 201 22.15 -19.67 0.34
N LEU A 202 21.02 -20.02 0.97
CA LEU A 202 20.93 -21.07 2.01
C LEU A 202 20.87 -22.50 1.45
N SER A 203 20.49 -22.66 0.18
CA SER A 203 20.43 -23.96 -0.52
C SER A 203 21.74 -24.36 -1.20
N LYS A 204 22.76 -23.50 -1.18
CA LYS A 204 24.15 -23.89 -1.49
C LYS A 204 24.70 -24.69 -0.31
N LEU A 205 24.35 -25.96 -0.24
CA LEU A 205 25.09 -26.92 0.57
C LEU A 205 26.57 -26.82 0.17
N PRO A 206 27.52 -26.78 1.11
CA PRO A 206 28.92 -26.95 0.77
C PRO A 206 29.02 -28.26 -0.01
N ILE A 207 29.53 -28.18 -1.23
CA ILE A 207 29.78 -29.38 -2.04
C ILE A 207 30.65 -30.27 -1.16
N PRO A 208 30.19 -31.47 -0.76
CA PRO A 208 31.01 -32.32 0.09
C PRO A 208 32.32 -32.56 -0.64
N ASP A 209 33.43 -32.40 0.09
CA ASP A 209 34.74 -32.70 -0.45
C ASP A 209 34.69 -34.11 -1.07
N ALA A 210 35.28 -34.25 -2.26
CA ALA A 210 35.26 -35.52 -2.98
C ALA A 210 35.72 -36.64 -2.02
N PRO A 211 34.98 -37.76 -1.93
CA PRO A 211 35.29 -38.81 -0.97
C PRO A 211 36.74 -39.25 -1.14
N SER A 212 37.45 -39.43 -0.03
CA SER A 212 38.82 -39.92 -0.05
C SER A 212 38.85 -41.27 -0.77
N LEU A 213 39.85 -41.46 -1.65
CA LEU A 213 40.03 -42.70 -2.38
C LEU A 213 40.15 -43.86 -1.39
N ASP A 214 39.26 -44.85 -1.48
CA ASP A 214 39.36 -46.08 -0.71
C ASP A 214 40.73 -46.76 -0.97
N THR A 215 41.25 -47.48 0.01
CA THR A 215 42.54 -48.18 -0.03
C THR A 215 42.63 -49.16 -1.21
N ASN A 216 41.49 -49.64 -1.71
CA ASN A 216 41.41 -50.45 -2.92
C ASN A 216 41.55 -49.62 -4.21
N ALA A 217 41.10 -48.36 -4.23
CA ALA A 217 41.19 -47.49 -5.41
C ALA A 217 42.62 -47.02 -5.67
N SER A 218 43.44 -46.80 -4.62
CA SER A 218 44.87 -46.48 -4.78
C SER A 218 45.66 -47.64 -5.40
N LYS A 219 45.22 -48.88 -5.21
CA LYS A 219 45.83 -50.09 -5.80
C LYS A 219 45.69 -50.15 -7.34
N TYR A 220 44.70 -49.47 -7.90
CA TYR A 220 44.46 -49.40 -9.34
C TYR A 220 44.73 -48.01 -9.94
N ALA A 221 45.27 -47.07 -9.16
CA ALA A 221 45.53 -45.68 -9.60
C ALA A 221 46.46 -45.59 -10.83
N ASN A 222 47.35 -46.57 -11.01
CA ASN A 222 48.27 -46.66 -12.14
C ASN A 222 47.93 -47.79 -13.12
N VAL A 223 46.80 -48.47 -12.92
CA VAL A 223 46.31 -49.50 -13.83
C VAL A 223 45.29 -48.83 -14.74
N ARG A 224 45.72 -48.50 -15.97
CA ARG A 224 44.80 -48.05 -17.02
C ARG A 224 43.92 -49.23 -17.42
N LEU A 225 42.83 -49.43 -16.69
CA LEU A 225 41.78 -50.35 -17.06
C LEU A 225 41.21 -49.91 -18.41
N LEU A 226 41.59 -50.63 -19.47
CA LEU A 226 40.87 -50.66 -20.75
C LEU A 226 39.50 -51.28 -20.48
N LEU A 227 38.59 -50.48 -19.92
CA LEU A 227 37.18 -50.83 -19.95
C LEU A 227 36.68 -50.64 -21.38
N PRO A 228 36.00 -51.64 -21.97
CA PRO A 228 35.45 -51.52 -23.30
C PRO A 228 34.44 -50.38 -23.33
N VAL A 229 34.49 -49.58 -24.40
CA VAL A 229 33.49 -48.58 -24.72
C VAL A 229 32.12 -49.26 -24.78
N TYR A 230 31.35 -49.18 -23.70
CA TYR A 230 29.97 -49.62 -23.71
C TYR A 230 29.13 -48.51 -24.35
N SER A 231 28.99 -48.62 -25.67
CA SER A 231 27.96 -47.98 -26.47
C SER A 231 26.60 -48.13 -25.79
N LYS A 232 26.01 -47.02 -25.32
CA LYS A 232 24.56 -46.91 -25.16
C LYS A 232 24.02 -46.18 -26.39
N SER A 233 23.75 -46.97 -27.43
CA SER A 233 22.88 -46.60 -28.55
C SER A 233 21.44 -46.31 -28.07
N PRO A 234 20.65 -45.52 -28.82
CA PRO A 234 19.55 -44.73 -28.29
C PRO A 234 18.31 -45.57 -27.98
N THR A 235 17.75 -45.42 -26.78
CA THR A 235 16.46 -46.01 -26.43
C THR A 235 15.35 -45.24 -27.15
N LYS A 236 14.78 -45.88 -28.18
CA LYS A 236 13.66 -45.39 -28.98
C LYS A 236 12.44 -45.02 -28.13
N ARG A 237 11.87 -43.84 -28.40
CA ARG A 237 10.46 -43.52 -28.12
C ARG A 237 9.58 -44.59 -28.75
N LYS A 238 8.70 -45.19 -27.97
CA LYS A 238 7.51 -45.89 -28.49
C LYS A 238 6.34 -44.94 -28.35
N GLN A 239 5.90 -44.43 -29.50
CA GLN A 239 4.62 -43.76 -29.68
C GLN A 239 3.49 -44.72 -29.30
N MET A 240 2.47 -44.22 -28.60
CA MET A 240 1.16 -44.85 -28.54
C MET A 240 0.47 -44.70 -29.90
N PRO A 241 -0.27 -45.71 -30.37
CA PRO A 241 -1.02 -45.64 -31.63
C PRO A 241 -2.30 -44.82 -31.45
N GLY A 242 -2.63 -44.03 -32.47
CA GLY A 242 -3.96 -43.50 -32.65
C GLY A 242 -4.93 -44.60 -33.10
N HIS A 243 -6.12 -44.55 -32.55
CA HIS A 243 -7.38 -44.76 -33.25
C HIS A 243 -8.43 -43.86 -32.62
#